data_AF-A0A536G551-F1
#
_entry.id   AF-A0A536G551-F1
#
_cell.length_a   1.000
_cell.length_b   1.000
_cell.length_c   1.000
_cell.angle_alpha   90.00
_cell.angle_beta   90.00
_cell.angle_gamma   90.00
#
_symmetry.space_group_name_H-M   'P 1'
#
loop_
_entity.id
_entity.type
_entity.pdbx_description
1 polymer ?
#
loop_
_entity_poly.entity_id
_entity_poly.type
_entity_poly.pdbx_seq_one_letter_code
_entity_poly.pdbx_strand_id
1 'polypeptide(L)'
;MSDRLPWFNDLAQADAENVLYGCLANRTWAERVAADRPYEDLESLLAMADIASAELSDREWMDAFAAHPRIGERGGHAPVASEGEQRRVMDASPDTLSALAVENRRYEERFGHVFLIAASGRSAVEILAELRRRMNNDSATELQEAAREQRRIARLRLEKAISE
;
A
#
# COMPACT_ATOMS: atom_id res chain seq x y z
N MET A 1 12.93 4.98 -18.91
CA MET A 1 12.35 5.45 -17.64
C MET A 1 13.26 6.54 -17.15
N SER A 2 12.73 7.74 -16.97
CA SER A 2 13.53 8.89 -16.56
C SER A 2 13.87 8.68 -15.09
N ASP A 3 15.15 8.67 -14.73
CA ASP A 3 15.55 8.64 -13.33
C ASP A 3 15.19 10.00 -12.71
N ARG A 4 14.08 10.05 -11.95
CA ARG A 4 13.65 11.25 -11.23
C ARG A 4 14.23 11.31 -9.82
N LEU A 5 15.18 10.46 -9.47
CA LEU A 5 15.82 10.52 -8.17
C LEU A 5 16.51 11.87 -7.90
N PRO A 6 17.23 12.50 -8.86
CA PRO A 6 17.78 13.83 -8.65
C PRO A 6 16.70 14.87 -8.35
N TRP A 7 15.58 14.81 -9.07
CA TRP A 7 14.42 15.68 -8.80
C TRP A 7 13.88 15.48 -7.39
N PHE A 8 13.72 14.23 -6.94
CA PHE A 8 13.23 13.92 -5.61
C PHE A 8 14.20 14.38 -4.50
N ASN A 9 15.51 14.21 -4.72
CA ASN A 9 16.55 14.69 -3.81
C ASN A 9 16.52 16.22 -3.65
N ASP A 10 16.23 16.95 -4.72
CA ASP A 10 16.21 18.42 -4.73
C ASP A 10 14.89 19.05 -4.24
N LEU A 11 13.83 18.25 -4.02
CA LEU A 11 12.55 18.76 -3.52
C LEU A 11 12.69 19.42 -2.14
N ALA A 12 11.91 20.48 -1.91
CA ALA A 12 11.69 20.99 -0.58
C ALA A 12 11.14 19.87 0.33
N GLN A 13 11.47 19.92 1.61
CA GLN A 13 11.13 18.87 2.58
C GLN A 13 9.64 18.49 2.55
N ALA A 14 8.75 19.47 2.62
CA ALA A 14 7.31 19.26 2.59
C ALA A 14 6.81 18.61 1.29
N ASP A 15 7.45 18.91 0.15
CA ASP A 15 7.06 18.34 -1.15
C ASP A 15 7.48 16.88 -1.26
N ALA A 16 8.68 16.53 -0.79
CA ALA A 16 9.14 15.15 -0.73
C ALA A 16 8.27 14.30 0.22
N GLU A 17 7.92 14.85 1.38
CA GLU A 17 6.98 14.20 2.31
C GLU A 17 5.61 13.96 1.67
N ASN A 18 5.11 14.87 0.84
CA ASN A 18 3.83 14.68 0.15
C ASN A 18 3.90 13.58 -0.93
N VAL A 19 5.02 13.48 -1.66
CA VAL A 19 5.26 12.38 -2.62
C VAL A 19 5.26 11.04 -1.88
N LEU A 20 6.00 10.98 -0.77
CA LEU A 20 6.09 9.79 0.08
C LEU A 20 4.73 9.43 0.71
N TYR A 21 4.00 10.40 1.25
CA TYR A 21 2.66 10.18 1.80
C TYR A 21 1.69 9.57 0.78
N GLY A 22 1.85 9.90 -0.51
CA GLY A 22 1.11 9.25 -1.60
C GLY A 22 1.45 7.77 -1.81
N CYS A 23 2.65 7.34 -1.42
CA CYS A 23 3.10 5.95 -1.49
C CYS A 23 2.61 5.15 -0.29
N LEU A 24 2.79 5.68 0.93
CA LEU A 24 2.29 5.13 2.17
C LEU A 24 1.66 6.28 2.98
N ALA A 25 0.36 6.16 3.28
CA ALA A 25 -0.42 7.19 3.98
C ALA A 25 -0.07 7.28 5.48
N ASN A 26 1.21 7.50 5.78
CA ASN A 26 1.77 7.60 7.12
C ASN A 26 2.79 8.75 7.13
N ARG A 27 2.52 9.79 7.92
CA ARG A 27 3.37 10.99 7.99
C ARG A 27 4.72 10.70 8.63
N THR A 28 4.77 9.92 9.71
CA THR A 28 6.01 9.52 10.39
C THR A 28 6.98 8.85 9.41
N TRP A 29 6.49 7.93 8.59
CA TRP A 29 7.29 7.25 7.57
C TRP A 29 7.77 8.22 6.50
N ALA A 30 6.88 9.08 6.00
CA ALA A 30 7.22 10.05 4.97
C ALA A 30 8.29 11.05 5.45
N GLU A 31 8.19 11.54 6.68
CA GLU A 31 9.17 12.43 7.31
C GLU A 31 10.54 11.73 7.44
N ARG A 32 10.58 10.49 7.95
CA ARG A 32 11.83 9.72 8.12
C ARG A 32 12.54 9.50 6.79
N VAL A 33 11.81 9.07 5.75
CA VAL A 33 12.39 8.82 4.43
C VAL A 33 12.78 10.13 3.74
N ALA A 34 12.05 11.22 3.91
CA ALA A 34 12.42 12.51 3.34
C ALA A 34 13.68 13.11 4.01
N ALA A 35 13.86 12.89 5.31
CA ALA A 35 14.98 13.44 6.09
C ALA A 35 16.34 12.80 5.77
N ASP A 36 16.35 11.57 5.23
CA ASP A 36 17.59 10.83 4.90
C ASP A 36 18.11 11.14 3.47
N ARG A 37 17.44 12.03 2.73
CA ARG A 37 17.92 12.53 1.44
C ARG A 37 19.23 13.33 1.62
N PRO A 38 20.12 13.34 0.61
CA PRO A 38 19.95 12.76 -0.72
C PRO A 38 20.32 11.26 -0.78
N TYR A 39 19.61 10.51 -1.62
CA TYR A 39 19.92 9.12 -1.94
C TYR A 39 20.83 9.03 -3.17
N GLU A 40 21.75 8.05 -3.17
CA GLU A 40 22.66 7.80 -4.30
C GLU A 40 21.94 7.14 -5.47
N ASP A 41 21.02 6.22 -5.17
CA ASP A 41 20.29 5.42 -6.15
C ASP A 41 18.90 5.02 -5.65
N LEU A 42 18.11 4.39 -6.52
CA LEU A 42 16.78 3.90 -6.13
C LEU A 42 16.86 2.82 -5.06
N GLU A 43 17.92 2.00 -5.04
CA GLU A 43 18.06 0.90 -4.08
C GLU A 43 18.20 1.43 -2.64
N SER A 44 19.03 2.46 -2.43
CA SER A 44 19.20 3.13 -1.14
C SER A 44 17.93 3.81 -0.65
N LEU A 45 17.18 4.48 -1.54
CA LEU A 45 15.85 5.02 -1.21
C LEU A 45 14.87 3.91 -0.76
N LEU A 46 14.82 2.81 -1.50
CA LEU A 46 13.92 1.70 -1.18
C LEU A 46 14.33 0.98 0.11
N ALA A 47 15.63 0.86 0.38
CA ALA A 47 16.13 0.31 1.63
C ALA A 47 15.73 1.19 2.83
N MET A 48 15.85 2.52 2.71
CA MET A 48 15.42 3.43 3.78
C MET A 48 13.90 3.41 3.98
N ALA A 49 13.12 3.31 2.89
CA ALA A 49 11.68 3.08 2.97
C ALA A 49 11.32 1.81 3.75
N ASP A 50 12.03 0.70 3.51
CA ASP A 50 11.84 -0.56 4.22
C ASP A 50 12.20 -0.43 5.71
N ILE A 51 13.35 0.19 6.04
CA ILE A 51 13.78 0.46 7.42
C ILE A 51 12.75 1.31 8.17
N ALA A 52 12.35 2.45 7.59
CA ALA A 52 11.38 3.35 8.22
C ALA A 52 10.03 2.66 8.48
N SER A 53 9.62 1.74 7.60
CA SER A 53 8.38 0.98 7.77
C SER A 53 8.49 -0.16 8.81
N ALA A 54 9.70 -0.64 9.09
CA ALA A 54 9.93 -1.66 10.11
C ALA A 54 9.72 -1.13 11.53
N GLU A 55 9.88 0.18 11.72
CA GLU A 55 9.77 0.88 12.99
C GLU A 55 8.37 1.42 13.30
N LEU A 56 7.41 1.26 12.37
CA LEU A 56 6.03 1.70 12.60
C LEU A 56 5.34 0.80 13.63
N SER A 57 4.66 1.44 14.57
CA SER A 57 3.82 0.76 15.55
C SER A 57 2.56 0.18 14.91
N ASP A 58 1.92 -0.77 15.60
CA ASP A 58 0.63 -1.36 15.19
C ASP A 58 -0.43 -0.28 14.92
N ARG A 59 -0.46 0.78 15.74
CA ARG A 59 -1.40 1.90 15.56
C ARG A 59 -1.11 2.68 14.28
N GLU A 60 0.15 2.98 14.02
CA GLU A 60 0.56 3.67 12.79
C GLU A 60 0.26 2.87 11.52
N TRP A 61 0.32 1.53 11.62
CA TRP A 61 -0.14 0.65 10.54
C TRP A 61 -1.65 0.73 10.35
N MET A 62 -2.43 0.63 11.43
CA MET A 62 -3.90 0.71 11.36
C MET A 62 -4.36 2.03 10.76
N ASP A 63 -3.74 3.15 11.16
CA ASP A 63 -4.05 4.47 10.60
C ASP A 63 -3.71 4.53 9.10
N ALA A 64 -2.58 3.95 8.67
CA ALA A 64 -2.21 3.86 7.27
C ALA A 64 -3.17 2.97 6.46
N PHE A 65 -3.69 1.89 7.05
CA PHE A 65 -4.63 0.99 6.40
C PHE A 65 -5.97 1.68 6.13
N ALA A 66 -6.44 2.53 7.05
CA ALA A 66 -7.70 3.25 6.94
C ALA A 66 -7.76 4.21 5.73
N ALA A 67 -6.61 4.58 5.16
CA ALA A 67 -6.53 5.42 3.96
C ALA A 67 -6.80 4.65 2.65
N HIS A 68 -6.89 3.32 2.68
CA HIS A 68 -7.11 2.50 1.49
C HIS A 68 -8.59 2.26 1.21
N PRO A 69 -8.98 2.13 -0.07
CA PRO A 69 -10.29 1.66 -0.43
C PRO A 69 -10.35 0.13 -0.32
N ARG A 70 -11.56 -0.42 -0.21
CA ARG A 70 -11.74 -1.87 -0.30
C ARG A 70 -11.36 -2.37 -1.70
N ILE A 71 -10.86 -3.61 -1.77
CA ILE A 71 -10.61 -4.27 -3.05
C ILE A 71 -11.93 -4.48 -3.80
N GLY A 72 -11.99 -4.00 -5.05
CA GLY A 72 -13.18 -4.09 -5.92
C GLY A 72 -14.14 -2.90 -5.81
N GLU A 73 -13.84 -1.91 -4.99
CA GLU A 73 -14.57 -0.63 -4.94
C GLU A 73 -13.78 0.48 -5.65
N ARG A 74 -14.49 1.41 -6.30
CA ARG A 74 -13.90 2.65 -6.85
C ARG A 74 -14.07 3.78 -5.83
N GLY A 75 -13.09 4.67 -5.75
CA GLY A 75 -13.15 5.89 -4.90
C GLY A 75 -12.68 5.69 -3.46
N GLY A 76 -12.77 6.74 -2.65
CA GLY A 76 -12.21 6.83 -1.29
C GLY A 76 -11.33 8.08 -1.12
N HIS A 77 -10.66 8.26 0.02
CA HIS A 77 -9.59 9.27 0.19
C HIS A 77 -8.22 8.75 -0.28
N ALA A 78 -8.24 7.65 -1.03
CA ALA A 78 -7.07 6.89 -1.41
C ALA A 78 -6.25 7.59 -2.50
N PRO A 79 -4.93 7.32 -2.57
CA PRO A 79 -4.08 7.81 -3.66
C PRO A 79 -4.58 7.32 -5.03
N VAL A 80 -4.49 8.18 -6.05
CA VAL A 80 -4.83 7.87 -7.47
C VAL A 80 -4.17 6.56 -7.96
N ALA A 81 -3.02 6.20 -7.39
CA ALA A 81 -2.33 4.93 -7.67
C ALA A 81 -3.21 3.69 -7.45
N SER A 82 -4.16 3.72 -6.52
CA SER A 82 -5.04 2.59 -6.18
C SER A 82 -5.93 2.14 -7.35
N GLU A 83 -6.33 3.03 -8.25
CA GLU A 83 -7.16 2.66 -9.40
C GLU A 83 -6.39 1.81 -10.41
N GLY A 84 -5.13 2.15 -10.65
CA GLY A 84 -4.25 1.39 -11.54
C GLY A 84 -3.89 0.01 -10.98
N GLU A 85 -3.69 -0.07 -9.66
CA GLU A 85 -3.34 -1.31 -8.94
C GLU A 85 -4.45 -2.37 -9.04
N GLN A 86 -5.72 -1.95 -8.99
CA GLN A 86 -6.88 -2.86 -9.00
C GLN A 86 -7.49 -3.07 -10.39
N ARG A 87 -6.87 -2.57 -11.47
CA ARG A 87 -7.46 -2.62 -12.82
C ARG A 87 -7.94 -4.02 -13.23
N ARG A 88 -7.11 -5.06 -13.02
CA ARG A 88 -7.45 -6.46 -13.34
C ARG A 88 -8.58 -7.02 -12.47
N VAL A 89 -8.77 -6.48 -11.26
CA VAL A 89 -9.85 -6.88 -10.36
C VAL A 89 -11.18 -6.40 -10.91
N MET A 90 -11.20 -5.17 -11.44
CA MET A 90 -12.40 -4.56 -12.01
C MET A 90 -12.93 -5.25 -13.27
N ASP A 91 -12.08 -6.05 -13.95
CA ASP A 91 -12.44 -6.84 -15.13
C ASP A 91 -13.08 -8.21 -14.77
N ALA A 92 -13.23 -8.52 -13.48
CA ALA A 92 -13.76 -9.79 -13.01
C ALA A 92 -15.28 -9.95 -13.20
N SER A 93 -15.76 -11.19 -13.11
CA SER A 93 -17.20 -11.46 -13.19
C SER A 93 -17.96 -10.79 -12.04
N PRO A 94 -19.24 -10.41 -12.25
CA PRO A 94 -20.09 -9.86 -11.19
C PRO A 94 -20.16 -10.75 -9.94
N ASP A 95 -20.17 -12.07 -10.12
CA ASP A 95 -20.17 -13.04 -9.02
C ASP A 95 -18.88 -12.96 -8.19
N THR A 96 -17.72 -12.79 -8.85
CA THR A 96 -16.43 -12.66 -8.15
C THR A 96 -16.35 -11.34 -7.39
N LEU A 97 -16.81 -10.24 -7.99
CA LEU A 97 -16.86 -8.93 -7.33
C LEU A 97 -17.82 -8.94 -6.13
N SER A 98 -18.98 -9.59 -6.26
CA SER A 98 -19.93 -9.77 -5.17
C SER A 98 -19.33 -10.60 -4.03
N ALA A 99 -18.64 -11.69 -4.35
CA ALA A 99 -17.94 -12.50 -3.36
C ALA A 99 -16.83 -11.70 -2.65
N LEU A 100 -16.03 -10.92 -3.38
CA LEU A 100 -15.03 -10.01 -2.79
C LEU A 100 -15.68 -9.00 -1.85
N ALA A 101 -16.80 -8.37 -2.24
CA ALA A 101 -17.48 -7.41 -1.39
C ALA A 101 -18.00 -8.05 -0.08
N VAL A 102 -18.54 -9.28 -0.14
CA VAL A 102 -18.97 -10.02 1.05
C VAL A 102 -17.79 -10.37 1.95
N GLU A 103 -16.71 -10.90 1.39
CA GLU A 103 -15.55 -11.33 2.18
C GLU A 103 -14.75 -10.14 2.75
N ASN A 104 -14.66 -9.00 2.05
CA ASN A 104 -14.07 -7.77 2.60
C ASN A 104 -14.80 -7.31 3.88
N ARG A 105 -16.14 -7.32 3.87
CA ARG A 105 -16.93 -6.95 5.07
C ARG A 105 -16.65 -7.89 6.23
N ARG A 106 -16.61 -9.20 5.99
CA ARG A 106 -16.28 -10.20 7.01
C ARG A 106 -14.86 -10.03 7.55
N TYR A 107 -13.92 -9.68 6.68
CA TYR A 107 -12.55 -9.40 7.06
C TYR A 107 -12.48 -8.18 8.00
N GLU A 108 -13.13 -7.08 7.64
CA GLU A 108 -13.19 -5.87 8.47
C GLU A 108 -13.87 -6.12 9.82
N GLU A 109 -14.99 -6.86 9.84
CA GLU A 109 -15.67 -7.25 11.07
C GLU A 109 -14.77 -8.05 12.01
N ARG A 110 -13.87 -8.87 11.46
CA ARG A 110 -12.97 -9.74 12.23
C ARG A 110 -11.70 -9.01 12.70
N PHE A 111 -11.06 -8.26 11.81
CA PHE A 111 -9.72 -7.71 12.05
C PHE A 111 -9.72 -6.20 12.34
N GLY A 112 -10.83 -5.50 12.09
CA GLY A 112 -10.98 -4.08 12.41
C GLY A 112 -10.28 -3.14 11.43
N HIS A 113 -9.82 -3.63 10.28
CA HIS A 113 -9.23 -2.84 9.20
C HIS A 113 -9.56 -3.44 7.83
N VAL A 114 -9.38 -2.66 6.78
CA VAL A 114 -9.56 -3.11 5.39
C VAL A 114 -8.57 -4.20 5.02
N PHE A 115 -8.98 -5.08 4.10
CA PHE A 115 -8.11 -6.10 3.54
C PHE A 115 -7.09 -5.48 2.59
N LEU A 116 -5.81 -5.64 2.91
CA LEU A 116 -4.70 -5.14 2.09
C LEU A 116 -3.98 -6.25 1.35
N ILE A 117 -3.77 -6.05 0.05
CA ILE A 117 -3.01 -6.93 -0.82
C ILE A 117 -2.42 -6.12 -1.98
N ALA A 118 -1.16 -6.38 -2.35
CA ALA A 118 -0.58 -5.80 -3.56
C ALA A 118 -1.29 -6.36 -4.81
N ALA A 119 -2.33 -5.68 -5.29
CA ALA A 119 -3.20 -6.20 -6.35
C ALA A 119 -2.54 -6.26 -7.73
N SER A 120 -1.46 -5.50 -7.96
CA SER A 120 -0.72 -5.45 -9.21
C SER A 120 -0.32 -6.85 -9.69
N GLY A 121 -0.83 -7.23 -10.87
CA GLY A 121 -0.54 -8.51 -11.51
C GLY A 121 -1.41 -9.69 -11.06
N ARG A 122 -2.24 -9.53 -10.02
CA ARG A 122 -3.15 -10.57 -9.52
C ARG A 122 -4.55 -10.44 -10.15
N SER A 123 -5.20 -11.57 -10.33
CA SER A 123 -6.62 -11.66 -10.69
C SER A 123 -7.52 -11.53 -9.47
N ALA A 124 -8.79 -11.16 -9.66
CA ALA A 124 -9.77 -11.11 -8.58
C ALA A 124 -9.97 -12.47 -7.89
N VAL A 125 -9.83 -13.57 -8.62
CA VAL A 125 -9.97 -14.93 -8.08
C VAL A 125 -8.81 -15.27 -7.13
N GLU A 126 -7.58 -14.93 -7.51
CA GLU A 126 -6.40 -15.10 -6.64
C GLU A 126 -6.51 -14.24 -5.38
N ILE A 127 -6.97 -12.99 -5.52
CA ILE A 127 -7.17 -12.10 -4.38
C ILE A 127 -8.26 -12.63 -3.44
N LEU A 128 -9.38 -13.12 -3.97
CA LEU A 128 -10.45 -13.72 -3.18
C LEU A 128 -9.97 -14.97 -2.43
N ALA A 129 -9.12 -15.79 -3.07
CA ALA A 129 -8.51 -16.95 -2.43
C ALA A 129 -7.59 -16.53 -1.28
N GLU A 130 -6.77 -15.50 -1.46
CA GLU A 130 -5.87 -14.98 -0.43
C GLU A 130 -6.64 -14.39 0.75
N LEU A 131 -7.70 -13.61 0.48
CA LEU A 131 -8.59 -13.08 1.50
C LEU A 131 -9.16 -14.22 2.36
N ARG A 132 -9.73 -15.25 1.72
CA ARG A 132 -10.29 -16.41 2.42
C ARG A 132 -9.24 -17.20 3.20
N ARG A 133 -8.01 -17.32 2.69
CA ARG A 133 -6.91 -17.97 3.41
C ARG A 133 -6.58 -17.22 4.70
N ARG A 134 -6.43 -15.90 4.60
CA ARG A 134 -6.08 -14.97 5.70
C ARG A 134 -7.17 -14.84 6.76
N MET A 135 -8.42 -15.14 6.43
CA MET A 135 -9.47 -15.33 7.43
C MET A 135 -9.17 -16.44 8.46
N ASN A 136 -8.17 -17.30 8.24
CA ASN A 136 -7.76 -18.30 9.23
C ASN A 136 -6.62 -17.81 10.15
N ASN A 137 -6.06 -16.63 9.91
CA ASN A 137 -5.03 -16.04 10.76
C ASN A 137 -5.63 -15.57 12.10
N ASP A 138 -4.81 -15.59 13.15
CA ASP A 138 -5.05 -14.77 14.34
C ASP A 138 -4.74 -13.28 14.05
N SER A 139 -5.21 -12.38 14.90
CA SER A 139 -5.09 -10.93 14.66
C SER A 139 -3.63 -10.44 14.59
N ALA A 140 -2.70 -11.04 15.34
CA ALA A 140 -1.31 -10.61 15.34
C ALA A 140 -0.60 -11.06 14.05
N THR A 141 -0.84 -12.31 13.64
CA THR A 141 -0.35 -12.85 12.37
C THR A 141 -0.91 -12.05 11.19
N GLU A 142 -2.20 -11.71 11.24
CA GLU A 142 -2.86 -10.96 10.16
C GLU A 142 -2.33 -9.53 10.04
N LEU A 143 -2.13 -8.83 11.15
CA LEU A 143 -1.56 -7.49 11.15
C LEU A 143 -0.16 -7.48 10.52
N GLN A 144 0.68 -8.45 10.88
CA GLN A 144 2.01 -8.60 10.26
C GLN A 144 1.93 -8.85 8.76
N GLU A 145 0.96 -9.66 8.32
CA GLU A 145 0.78 -9.95 6.90
C GLU A 145 0.24 -8.75 6.13
N ALA A 146 -0.74 -8.04 6.67
CA ALA A 146 -1.25 -6.79 6.10
C ALA A 146 -0.16 -5.73 5.98
N ALA A 147 0.70 -5.58 7.01
CA ALA A 147 1.84 -4.68 6.96
C ALA A 147 2.84 -5.07 5.85
N ARG A 148 3.10 -6.37 5.64
CA ARG A 148 3.96 -6.85 4.54
C ARG A 148 3.37 -6.51 3.17
N GLU A 149 2.07 -6.73 2.96
CA GLU A 149 1.42 -6.33 1.71
C GLU A 149 1.46 -4.81 1.52
N GLN A 150 1.24 -4.04 2.58
CA GLN A 150 1.31 -2.58 2.52
C GLN A 150 2.72 -2.06 2.17
N ARG A 151 3.79 -2.67 2.70
CA ARG A 151 5.18 -2.37 2.30
C ARG A 151 5.40 -2.62 0.81
N ARG A 152 4.90 -3.74 0.28
CA ARG A 152 4.99 -4.03 -1.16
C ARG A 152 4.25 -2.99 -2.01
N ILE A 153 3.05 -2.58 -1.59
CA ILE A 153 2.29 -1.50 -2.25
C ILE A 153 3.09 -0.20 -2.23
N ALA A 154 3.62 0.20 -1.06
CA ALA A 154 4.41 1.41 -0.91
C ALA A 154 5.65 1.40 -1.80
N ARG A 155 6.37 0.26 -1.86
CA ARG A 155 7.51 0.06 -2.75
C ARG A 155 7.15 0.24 -4.22
N LEU A 156 6.09 -0.42 -4.70
CA LEU A 156 5.63 -0.30 -6.09
C LEU A 156 5.25 1.15 -6.45
N ARG A 157 4.60 1.86 -5.53
CA ARG A 157 4.23 3.27 -5.70
C ARG A 157 5.46 4.17 -5.74
N LEU A 158 6.44 3.91 -4.88
CA LEU A 158 7.67 4.68 -4.81
C LEU A 158 8.54 4.47 -6.07
N GLU A 159 8.74 3.22 -6.49
CA GLU A 159 9.43 2.89 -7.75
C GLU A 159 8.78 3.62 -8.93
N LYS A 160 7.44 3.63 -8.99
CA LYS A 160 6.70 4.35 -10.03
C LYS A 160 6.91 5.86 -9.96
N ALA A 161 6.81 6.46 -8.77
CA ALA A 161 6.97 7.90 -8.56
C ALA A 161 8.37 8.42 -8.96
N ILE A 162 9.39 7.57 -8.89
CA ILE A 162 10.77 7.90 -9.24
C ILE A 162 11.12 7.53 -10.70
N SER A 163 10.34 6.67 -11.36
CA SER A 163 10.63 6.19 -12.72
C SER A 163 9.84 6.88 -13.85
N GLU A 164 8.71 7.52 -13.51
CA GLU A 164 7.82 8.26 -14.43
C GLU A 164 8.08 9.75 -14.39
#